data_AF-A0A952GZ69-F1
#
_entry.id   AF-A0A952GZ69-F1
#
_cell.length_a   1.000
_cell.length_b   1.000
_cell.length_c   1.000
_cell.angle_alpha   90.00
_cell.angle_beta   90.00
_cell.angle_gamma   90.00
#
_symmetry.space_group_name_H-M   'P 1'
#
loop_
_entity.id
_entity.type
_entity.pdbx_description
1 polymer ?
#
loop_
_entity_poly.entity_id
_entity_poly.type
_entity_poly.pdbx_seq_one_letter_code
_entity_poly.pdbx_strand_id
1 'polypeptide(L)' 'EAIDPMTPLMKWVEQGQAPHRLPAASLDGKYNRAYCAYPARTAYKGTGNPEDPSNYECRPAGAAAARG' A
#
# COMPACT_ATOMS: atom_id res chain seq x y z
N GLU A 1 2.49 -12.21 4.38
CA GLU A 1 1.31 -11.72 3.63
C GLU A 1 1.40 -12.27 2.21
N ALA A 2 0.28 -12.71 1.65
CA ALA A 2 0.12 -13.03 0.25
C ALA A 2 -0.20 -11.76 -0.56
N ILE A 3 0.26 -11.75 -1.79
CA ILE A 3 -0.02 -10.72 -2.79
C ILE A 3 -0.55 -11.45 -4.02
N ASP A 4 -1.52 -10.86 -4.72
CA ASP A 4 -1.83 -11.22 -6.11
C ASP A 4 -1.09 -10.26 -7.04
N PRO A 5 0.09 -10.64 -7.58
CA PRO A 5 0.83 -9.79 -8.50
C PRO A 5 0.30 -9.88 -9.94
N MET A 6 -0.47 -10.91 -10.29
CA MET A 6 -0.83 -11.17 -11.68
C MET A 6 -1.95 -10.22 -12.14
N THR A 7 -2.98 -10.02 -11.32
CA THR A 7 -4.06 -9.07 -11.63
C THR A 7 -3.57 -7.65 -11.93
N PRO A 8 -2.74 -7.00 -11.07
CA PRO A 8 -2.23 -5.67 -11.38
C PRO A 8 -1.25 -5.67 -12.56
N LEU A 9 -0.51 -6.75 -12.80
CA LEU A 9 0.36 -6.86 -13.98
C LEU A 9 -0.45 -6.91 -15.28
N MET A 10 -1.52 -7.71 -15.36
CA MET A 10 -2.41 -7.76 -16.52
C MET A 10 -3.03 -6.39 -16.80
N LYS A 11 -3.56 -5.71 -15.77
CA LYS A 11 -4.09 -4.35 -15.92
C LYS A 11 -3.05 -3.35 -16.43
N TRP A 12 -1.80 -3.47 -15.96
CA TRP A 12 -0.74 -2.60 -16.45
C TRP A 12 -0.43 -2.88 -17.92
N VAL A 13 -0.17 -4.13 -18.28
CA VAL A 13 0.25 -4.50 -19.64
C VAL A 13 -0.86 -4.30 -20.66
N GLU A 14 -2.09 -4.71 -20.35
CA GLU A 14 -3.20 -4.72 -21.30
C GLU A 14 -3.97 -3.41 -21.33
N GLN A 15 -3.95 -2.63 -20.25
CA GLN A 15 -4.80 -1.44 -20.11
C GLN A 15 -4.01 -0.17 -19.82
N GLY A 16 -2.68 -0.25 -19.71
CA GLY A 16 -1.82 0.88 -19.34
C GLY A 16 -2.04 1.37 -17.90
N GLN A 17 -2.68 0.57 -17.04
CA GLN A 17 -3.03 0.96 -15.66
C GLN A 17 -1.99 0.43 -14.67
N ALA A 18 -0.91 1.19 -14.48
CA ALA A 18 0.08 0.87 -13.46
C ALA A 18 -0.52 1.02 -12.05
N PRO A 19 -0.29 0.06 -11.14
CA PRO A 19 -0.83 0.15 -9.78
C PRO A 19 -0.08 1.19 -8.96
N HIS A 20 -0.81 2.13 -8.34
CA HIS A 20 -0.22 3.01 -7.32
C HIS A 20 0.04 2.28 -5.99
N ARG A 21 -0.68 1.17 -5.76
CA ARG A 21 -0.51 0.28 -4.61
C ARG A 21 -0.73 -1.18 -5.02
N LEU A 22 -0.04 -2.10 -4.36
CA LEU A 22 -0.22 -3.55 -4.49
C LEU A 22 -0.99 -4.08 -3.27
N PRO A 23 -2.21 -4.61 -3.43
CA PRO A 23 -2.93 -5.23 -2.33
C PRO A 23 -2.15 -6.40 -1.73
N ALA A 24 -2.09 -6.46 -0.40
CA ALA A 24 -1.49 -7.57 0.33
C ALA A 24 -2.40 -7.96 1.49
N ALA A 25 -2.47 -9.26 1.79
CA ALA A 25 -3.21 -9.76 2.93
C ALA A 25 -2.48 -10.92 3.62
N SER A 26 -2.55 -11.04 4.94
CA SER A 26 -2.11 -12.24 5.66
C SER A 26 -3.05 -13.41 5.37
N LEU A 27 -2.56 -14.64 5.52
CA LEU A 27 -3.33 -15.85 5.20
C LEU A 27 -4.57 -16.00 6.10
N ASP A 28 -4.48 -15.50 7.32
CA ASP A 28 -5.58 -15.43 8.29
C ASP A 28 -6.50 -14.20 8.09
N GLY A 29 -6.23 -13.36 7.10
CA GLY A 29 -7.00 -12.15 6.79
C GLY A 29 -6.82 -11.01 7.80
N LYS A 30 -6.05 -11.22 8.87
CA LYS A 30 -5.86 -10.26 9.97
C LYS A 30 -5.21 -8.95 9.52
N TYR A 31 -4.30 -9.01 8.57
CA TYR A 31 -3.66 -7.85 7.95
C TYR A 31 -4.05 -7.80 6.49
N ASN A 32 -4.60 -6.70 6.00
CA ASN A 32 -5.06 -6.54 4.62
C ASN A 32 -4.71 -5.15 4.04
N ARG A 33 -3.46 -4.71 4.22
CA ARG A 33 -2.99 -3.39 3.78
C ARG A 33 -2.24 -3.46 2.44
N ALA A 34 -2.42 -2.45 1.61
CA ALA A 34 -1.71 -2.37 0.33
C ALA A 34 -0.29 -1.79 0.48
N TYR A 35 0.66 -2.34 -0.27
CA TYR A 35 2.02 -1.82 -0.40
C TYR A 35 2.08 -0.65 -1.38
N CYS A 36 2.76 0.42 -0.99
CA CYS A 36 2.99 1.57 -1.86
C CYS A 36 4.09 1.30 -2.87
N ALA A 37 3.95 1.86 -4.07
CA ALA A 37 5.01 1.86 -5.05
C ALA A 37 6.24 2.63 -4.52
N TYR A 38 7.43 2.05 -4.66
CA TYR A 38 8.69 2.73 -4.37
C TYR A 38 8.80 4.02 -5.20
N PRO A 39 9.31 5.14 -4.65
CA PRO A 39 9.98 5.29 -3.35
C PRO A 39 9.05 5.54 -2.15
N ALA A 40 7.73 5.53 -2.32
CA ALA A 40 6.83 5.70 -1.18
C ALA A 40 6.80 4.45 -0.29
N ARG A 41 6.58 4.67 1.01
CA ARG A 41 6.38 3.61 2.02
C ARG A 41 4.95 3.60 2.53
N THR A 42 4.42 2.41 2.77
CA THR A 42 3.16 2.25 3.52
C THR A 42 3.40 2.66 4.98
N ALA A 43 2.74 3.72 5.43
CA ALA A 43 2.91 4.28 6.76
C ALA A 43 1.58 4.34 7.50
N TYR A 44 1.58 3.96 8.77
CA TYR A 44 0.44 4.16 9.66
C TYR A 44 0.26 5.67 9.91
N LYS A 45 -0.99 6.13 9.92
CA LYS A 45 -1.35 7.54 10.18
C LYS A 45 -1.07 7.98 11.62
N GLY A 46 -0.87 7.04 12.55
CA GLY A 46 -0.60 7.30 13.97
C GLY A 46 -1.84 7.29 14.86
N THR A 47 -3.03 7.18 14.27
CA THR A 47 -4.33 7.16 14.96
C THR A 47 -5.25 6.11 14.35
N GLY A 48 -6.14 5.53 15.17
CA GLY A 48 -7.09 4.49 14.74
C GLY A 48 -6.65 3.07 15.13
N ASN A 49 -7.32 2.06 14.59
CA ASN A 49 -6.93 0.66 14.77
C ASN A 49 -5.80 0.30 13.76
N PRO A 50 -4.62 -0.17 14.19
CA PRO A 50 -3.55 -0.63 13.29
C PRO A 50 -3.92 -1.85 12.44
N GLU A 51 -4.97 -2.58 12.79
CA GLU A 51 -5.48 -3.69 11.98
C GLU A 51 -6.43 -3.21 10.86
N ASP A 52 -6.91 -1.97 10.92
CA ASP A 52 -7.75 -1.38 9.87
C ASP A 52 -6.88 -0.75 8.76
N PRO A 53 -6.95 -1.27 7.52
CA PRO A 53 -6.11 -0.83 6.41
C PRO A 53 -6.37 0.62 5.98
N SER A 54 -7.54 1.18 6.33
CA SER A 54 -7.86 2.59 6.07
C SER A 54 -6.98 3.57 6.86
N ASN A 55 -6.32 3.09 7.92
CA ASN A 55 -5.40 3.87 8.76
C ASN A 55 -3.96 3.92 8.21
N TYR A 56 -3.75 3.48 6.96
CA TYR A 56 -2.46 3.53 6.28
C TYR A 56 -2.47 4.41 5.03
N GLU A 57 -1.33 5.03 4.74
CA GLU A 57 -1.12 5.92 3.61
C GLU A 57 0.24 5.67 2.93
N CYS A 58 0.38 6.14 1.69
CA CYS A 58 1.68 6.18 1.02
C CYS A 58 2.39 7.47 1.39
N ARG A 59 3.49 7.34 2.14
CA ARG A 59 4.35 8.47 2.50
C ARG A 59 5.59 8.47 1.60
N PRO A 60 5.96 9.57 0.94
CA PRO A 60 7.19 9.65 0.16
C PRO A 60 8.43 9.30 1.00
N ALA A 61 9.42 8.62 0.42
CA ALA A 61 10.74 8.52 1.06
C ALA A 61 11.37 9.93 1.09
N GLY A 62 11.62 10.45 2.30
CA GLY A 62 12.36 11.70 2.47
C GLY A 62 11.55 12.95 2.82
N ALA A 63 10.29 12.84 3.24
CA ALA A 63 9.63 13.91 4.00
C ALA A 63 9.62 13.55 5.49
N ALA A 64 10.77 13.69 6.15
CA ALA A 64 10.73 14.10 7.55
C ALA A 64 9.91 15.39 7.59
N ALA A 65 8.79 15.38 8.32
CA ALA A 65 8.11 16.54 8.85
C ALA A 65 8.40 17.87 8.12
N ALA A 66 7.80 18.10 6.94
CA ALA A 66 7.56 19.47 6.49
C ALA A 66 6.44 20.05 7.36
N ARG A 67 6.74 20.28 8.64
CA ARG A 67 5.98 21.14 9.53
C ARG A 67 6.64 22.50 9.45
N GLY A 68 5.99 23.40 8.72
CA GLY A 68 6.10 24.83 9.01
C GLY A 68 5.45 25.14 10.36
#